data_AF-X1BFN8-F1
#
_entry.id   AF-X1BFN8-F1
#
_cell.length_a   1.000
_cell.length_b   1.000
_cell.length_c   1.000
_cell.angle_alpha   90.00
_cell.angle_beta   90.00
_cell.angle_gamma   90.00
#
_symmetry.space_group_name_H-M   'P 1'
#
loop_
_entity.id
_entity.type
_entity.pdbx_description
1 polymer ?
#
loop_
_entity_poly.entity_id
_entity_poly.type
_entity_poly.pdbx_seq_one_letter_code
_entity_poly.pdbx_strand_id
1 'polypeptide(L)' 'TGGTEALAHTTIEIMDIESNHIVKASATHEDIVMSSVLSLLKGLNLIVKKKNSSSN' A
#
# COMPACT_ATOMS: atom_id res chain seq x y z
N THR A 1 -2.95 -4.76 19.60
CA THR A 1 -2.11 -4.62 20.81
C THR A 1 -2.44 -3.27 21.45
N GLY A 2 -2.28 -3.13 22.77
CA GLY A 2 -2.61 -1.89 23.49
C GLY A 2 -1.36 -1.28 24.14
N GLY A 3 -1.35 0.05 24.29
CA GLY A 3 -0.23 0.82 24.84
C GLY A 3 0.43 1.74 23.82
N THR A 4 1.32 2.62 24.27
CA THR A 4 2.01 3.63 23.45
C THR A 4 2.92 3.02 22.37
N GLU A 5 3.33 1.76 22.53
CA GLU A 5 4.12 0.99 21.56
C GLU A 5 3.27 0.08 20.66
N ALA A 6 1.95 0.31 20.59
CA ALA A 6 1.09 -0.47 19.73
C ALA A 6 1.43 -0.21 18.25
N LEU A 7 1.68 -1.28 17.50
CA LEU A 7 1.92 -1.20 16.06
C LEU A 7 0.63 -0.82 15.32
N ALA A 8 0.68 0.26 14.56
CA ALA A 8 -0.35 0.60 13.59
C ALA A 8 -0.26 -0.32 12.37
N HIS A 9 -1.41 -0.79 11.90
CA HIS A 9 -1.53 -1.57 10.68
C HIS A 9 -2.50 -0.87 9.72
N THR A 10 -1.98 -0.37 8.61
CA THR A 10 -2.75 0.33 7.60
C THR A 10 -2.88 -0.54 6.36
N THR A 11 -4.10 -0.69 5.86
CA THR A 11 -4.40 -1.32 4.58
C THR A 11 -5.06 -0.29 3.67
N ILE A 12 -4.57 -0.18 2.44
CA ILE A 12 -5.14 0.68 1.40
C ILE A 12 -5.47 -0.14 0.15
N GLU A 13 -6.42 0.39 -0.61
CA GLU A 13 -6.79 -0.10 -1.93
C GLU A 13 -6.60 1.05 -2.93
N ILE A 14 -5.83 0.81 -3.98
CA ILE A 14 -5.55 1.80 -5.03
C ILE A 14 -6.07 1.26 -6.36
N MET A 15 -6.86 2.08 -7.05
CA MET A 15 -7.29 1.84 -8.42
C MET A 15 -6.51 2.77 -9.35
N ASP A 16 -5.79 2.19 -10.29
CA ASP A 16 -5.28 2.94 -11.44
C ASP A 16 -6.37 3.09 -12.48
N ILE A 17 -6.79 4.32 -12.76
CA ILE A 17 -7.93 4.62 -13.63
C ILE A 17 -7.64 4.25 -15.09
N GLU A 18 -6.39 4.39 -15.53
CA GLU A 18 -6.01 4.13 -16.92
C GLU A 18 -6.00 2.64 -17.25
N SER A 19 -5.41 1.82 -16.38
CA SER A 19 -5.28 0.37 -16.60
C SER A 19 -6.39 -0.47 -15.94
N ASN A 20 -7.29 0.16 -15.18
CA ASN A 20 -8.28 -0.51 -14.32
C ASN A 20 -7.67 -1.52 -13.33
N HIS A 21 -6.36 -1.43 -13.07
CA HIS A 21 -5.71 -2.28 -12.11
C HIS A 21 -6.05 -1.85 -10.69
N ILE A 22 -6.60 -2.77 -9.92
CA ILE A 22 -6.78 -2.62 -8.48
C ILE A 22 -5.68 -3.38 -7.76
N VAL A 23 -5.07 -2.74 -6.76
CA VAL A 23 -4.09 -3.34 -5.86
C VAL A 23 -4.45 -3.06 -4.41
N LYS A 24 -4.19 -4.04 -3.54
CA LYS A 24 -4.28 -3.88 -2.09
C LYS A 24 -2.88 -3.94 -1.51
N ALA A 25 -2.57 -3.00 -0.63
CA ALA A 25 -1.28 -2.95 0.04
C ALA A 25 -1.48 -2.64 1.52
N SER A 26 -0.64 -3.27 2.34
CA SER A 26 -0.62 -3.03 3.77
C SER A 26 0.80 -2.91 4.29
N ALA A 27 0.94 -2.15 5.37
CA ALA A 27 2.17 -1.98 6.12
C ALA A 27 1.88 -1.84 7.61
N THR A 28 2.85 -2.26 8.42
CA THR A 28 2.80 -2.16 9.88
C THR A 28 3.96 -1.28 10.34
N HIS A 29 3.68 -0.32 11.20
CA HIS A 29 4.69 0.60 11.75
C HIS A 29 4.22 1.13 13.11
N GLU A 30 5.13 1.52 14.00
CA GLU A 30 4.79 2.12 15.30
C GLU A 30 4.02 3.44 15.13
N ASP A 31 4.48 4.30 14.22
CA ASP A 31 3.77 5.51 13.79
C ASP A 31 2.74 5.20 12.68
N ILE A 32 1.49 5.55 12.92
CA ILE A 32 0.37 5.39 11.98
C ILE A 32 0.55 6.17 10.67
N VAL A 33 1.18 7.35 10.71
CA VAL A 33 1.48 8.14 9.52
C VAL A 33 2.49 7.38 8.67
N MET A 34 3.55 6.84 9.27
CA MET A 34 4.52 6.03 8.54
C MET A 34 3.93 4.71 8.04
N SER A 35 3.07 4.04 8.81
CA SER A 35 2.31 2.87 8.35
C SER A 35 1.49 3.21 7.09
N SER A 36 0.86 4.38 7.06
CA SER A 36 0.10 4.87 5.91
C SER A 36 1.00 5.15 4.70
N VAL A 37 2.11 5.88 4.88
CA VAL A 37 3.09 6.18 3.82
C VAL A 37 3.66 4.91 3.21
N LEU A 38 4.06 3.95 4.04
CA LEU A 38 4.62 2.67 3.58
C LEU A 38 3.58 1.86 2.80
N SER A 39 2.32 1.84 3.26
CA SER A 39 1.24 1.16 2.55
C SER A 39 0.98 1.77 1.17
N LEU A 40 1.04 3.11 1.05
CA LEU A 40 0.94 3.84 -0.22
C LEU A 40 2.08 3.53 -1.17
N LEU A 41 3.32 3.63 -0.70
CA LEU A 41 4.52 3.39 -1.50
C LEU A 41 4.54 1.95 -2.05
N LYS A 42 4.14 0.98 -1.21
CA LYS A 42 3.95 -0.42 -1.62
C LYS A 42 2.84 -0.57 -2.67
N GLY A 43 1.71 0.11 -2.50
CA GLY A 43 0.61 0.11 -3.47
C GLY A 43 1.03 0.67 -4.84
N LEU A 44 1.72 1.80 -4.88
CA LEU A 44 2.21 2.40 -6.13
C LEU A 44 3.21 1.48 -6.84
N ASN A 45 4.13 0.85 -6.10
CA ASN A 45 5.07 -0.14 -6.64
C ASN A 45 4.33 -1.33 -7.27
N LEU A 46 3.24 -1.80 -6.66
CA LEU A 46 2.42 -2.88 -7.22
C LEU A 46 1.70 -2.45 -8.51
N ILE A 47 1.21 -1.21 -8.59
CA ILE A 47 0.59 -0.68 -9.82
C ILE A 47 1.61 -0.63 -10.95
N VAL A 48 2.79 -0.04 -10.70
CA VAL A 48 3.86 0.04 -11.71
C VAL A 48 4.28 -1.36 -12.17
N LYS A 49 4.43 -2.31 -11.24
CA LYS A 49 4.73 -3.69 -11.57
C LYS A 49 3.65 -4.32 -12.47
N LYS A 50 2.36 -4.14 -12.15
CA LYS A 50 1.25 -4.64 -12.99
C LYS A 50 1.22 -4.00 -14.38
N LYS A 51 1.47 -2.69 -14.48
CA LYS A 51 1.57 -1.98 -15.77
C LYS A 51 2.70 -2.59 -16.62
N ASN A 52 3.88 -2.81 -16.04
CA ASN A 52 5.01 -3.38 -16.77
C ASN A 52 4.80 -4.85 -17.16
N SER A 53 4.10 -5.64 -16.34
CA SER A 53 3.81 -7.05 -16.65
C SER A 53 2.73 -7.23 -17.74
N SER A 54 1.91 -6.22 -18.02
CA SER A 54 0.86 -6.29 -19.04
C SER A 54 1.31 -5.82 -20.43
N SER A 55 2.58 -5.38 -20.56
CA SER A 55 3.15 -4.81 -21.79
C SER A 55 4.06 -5.79 -22.57
N ASN A 56 4.02 -7.09 -22.25
CA ASN A 56 4.70 -8.19 -22.96
C ASN A 56 3.67 -9.21 -23.43
#